data_AF-A0A0C2FT71-F1
#
_entry.id   AF-A0A0C2FT71-F1
#
_cell.length_a   1.000
_cell.length_b   1.000
_cell.length_c   1.000
_cell.angle_alpha   90.00
_cell.angle_beta   90.00
_cell.angle_gamma   90.00
#
_symmetry.space_group_name_H-M   'P 1'
#
loop_
_entity.id
_entity.type
_entity.pdbx_description
1 polymer ?
#
loop_
_entity_poly.entity_id
_entity_poly.type
_entity_poly.pdbx_seq_one_letter_code
_entity_poly.pdbx_strand_id
1 'polypeptide(L)'
;MASGSVHVAQVYAPTITHADEEYEEFPEHITKALNARTYGIPRKTYHNIAVGDFNAKVGSGTADEEFIGHMAVEYVMEGEKLYSFCGLFQSV
;
A
#
# COMPACT_ATOMS: atom_id res chain seq x y z
N MET A 1 -9.63 -6.50 -28.43
CA MET A 1 -9.67 -6.57 -26.95
C MET A 1 -8.56 -5.69 -26.42
N ALA A 2 -8.85 -4.74 -25.53
CA ALA A 2 -7.79 -3.96 -24.89
C ALA A 2 -6.99 -4.91 -23.99
N SER A 3 -5.74 -5.19 -24.36
CA SER A 3 -4.84 -6.00 -23.53
C SER A 3 -4.25 -5.09 -22.46
N GLY A 4 -4.90 -5.03 -21.29
CA GLY A 4 -4.30 -4.45 -20.09
C GLY A 4 -3.15 -5.31 -19.59
N SER A 5 -2.20 -4.72 -18.86
CA SER A 5 -1.18 -5.49 -18.14
C SER A 5 -1.31 -5.24 -16.65
N VAL A 6 -1.03 -6.25 -15.85
CA VAL A 6 -1.10 -6.17 -14.38
C VAL A 6 0.31 -6.26 -13.83
N HIS A 7 0.66 -5.37 -12.91
CA HIS A 7 1.86 -5.49 -12.09
C HIS A 7 1.44 -5.82 -10.67
N VAL A 8 1.92 -6.94 -10.17
CA VAL A 8 1.66 -7.38 -8.80
C VAL A 8 2.97 -7.27 -8.03
N ALA A 9 2.95 -6.50 -6.94
CA ALA A 9 4.00 -6.48 -5.94
C ALA A 9 3.52 -7.28 -4.72
N GLN A 10 4.20 -8.39 -4.43
CA GLN A 10 4.01 -9.07 -3.15
C GLN A 10 4.82 -8.34 -2.09
N VAL A 11 4.20 -8.05 -0.94
CA VAL A 11 4.86 -7.29 0.13
C VAL A 11 4.78 -8.02 1.47
N TYR A 12 5.76 -7.76 2.33
CA TYR A 12 5.73 -8.10 3.75
C TYR A 12 6.33 -6.91 4.49
N ALA A 13 5.50 -6.14 5.18
CA ALA A 13 5.94 -4.93 5.85
C ALA A 13 6.81 -5.26 7.07
N PRO A 14 7.68 -4.33 7.49
CA PRO A 14 8.36 -4.43 8.77
C PRO A 14 7.38 -4.71 9.91
N THR A 15 7.89 -5.34 10.97
CA THR A 15 7.15 -5.58 12.22
C THR A 15 7.64 -4.61 13.30
N ILE A 16 6.93 -4.49 14.42
CA ILE A 16 7.19 -3.53 15.50
C ILE A 16 8.60 -3.61 16.14
N THR A 17 9.36 -4.64 15.78
CA THR A 17 10.75 -4.84 16.21
C THR A 17 11.76 -4.18 15.26
N HIS A 18 11.31 -3.60 14.14
CA HIS A 18 12.11 -2.88 13.15
C HIS A 18 12.16 -1.39 13.47
N ALA A 19 13.11 -0.67 12.88
CA ALA A 19 13.24 0.77 13.10
C ALA A 19 12.12 1.56 12.40
N ASP A 20 11.71 2.69 12.98
CA ASP A 20 10.68 3.57 12.39
C ASP A 20 11.03 4.00 10.95
N GLU A 21 12.32 4.18 10.67
CA GLU A 21 12.86 4.52 9.34
C GLU A 21 12.51 3.47 8.29
N GLU A 22 12.60 2.18 8.64
CA GLU A 22 12.27 1.09 7.71
C GLU A 22 10.79 1.10 7.32
N TYR A 23 9.91 1.53 8.23
CA TYR A 23 8.50 1.74 7.97
C TYR A 23 8.22 2.96 7.09
N GLU A 24 9.00 4.04 7.24
CA GLU A 24 8.86 5.26 6.45
C GLU A 24 9.32 5.07 5.00
N GLU A 25 10.35 4.26 4.79
CA GLU A 25 10.86 3.95 3.45
C GLU A 25 10.03 2.88 2.72
N PHE A 26 9.29 2.04 3.45
CA PHE A 26 8.54 0.92 2.89
C PHE A 26 7.56 1.31 1.75
N PRO A 27 6.74 2.38 1.86
CA PRO A 27 5.90 2.86 0.76
C PRO A 27 6.67 3.19 -0.53
N GLU A 28 7.88 3.74 -0.41
CA GLU A 28 8.73 4.03 -1.57
C GLU A 28 9.21 2.75 -2.24
N HIS A 29 9.53 1.72 -1.46
CA HIS A 29 9.94 0.41 -1.99
C HIS A 29 8.82 -0.23 -2.82
N ILE A 30 7.57 -0.15 -2.37
CA ILE A 30 6.41 -0.63 -3.13
C ILE A 30 6.29 0.16 -4.44
N THR A 31 6.41 1.49 -4.38
CA THR A 31 6.34 2.37 -5.56
C THR A 31 7.43 2.07 -6.57
N LYS A 32 8.68 1.89 -6.11
CA LYS A 32 9.83 1.51 -6.95
C LYS A 32 9.59 0.15 -7.61
N ALA A 33 9.08 -0.84 -6.85
CA ALA A 33 8.78 -2.17 -7.38
C ALA A 33 7.71 -2.17 -8.49
N LEU A 34 6.61 -1.42 -8.28
CA LEU A 34 5.54 -1.28 -9.27
C LEU A 34 5.99 -0.54 -10.54
N ASN A 35 6.97 0.36 -10.42
CA ASN A 35 7.52 1.16 -11.52
C ASN A 35 8.81 0.57 -12.16
N ALA A 36 9.40 -0.49 -11.60
CA ALA A 36 10.69 -1.03 -12.05
C ALA A 36 10.70 -1.48 -13.53
N ARG A 37 9.53 -1.73 -14.14
CA ARG A 37 9.39 -2.20 -15.53
C ARG A 37 8.69 -1.21 -16.47
N THR A 38 8.42 0.01 -16.02
CA THR A 38 7.74 1.04 -16.83
C THR A 38 8.72 2.04 -17.46
N TYR A 39 9.99 2.04 -17.06
CA TYR A 39 11.01 2.94 -17.60
C TYR A 39 11.29 2.63 -19.09
N GLY A 40 11.00 3.59 -19.96
CA GLY A 40 11.27 3.49 -21.41
C GLY A 40 10.17 2.87 -22.27
N ILE A 41 9.00 2.49 -21.71
CA ILE A 41 7.86 2.00 -22.49
C ILE A 41 6.74 3.06 -22.49
N PRO A 42 6.71 3.96 -23.48
CA PRO A 42 5.60 4.89 -23.61
C PRO A 42 4.31 4.12 -23.92
N ARG A 43 3.23 4.43 -23.18
CA ARG A 43 1.81 4.04 -23.44
C ARG A 43 1.32 2.68 -22.95
N LYS A 44 2.02 1.96 -22.07
CA LYS A 44 1.44 0.75 -21.47
C LYS A 44 0.77 1.08 -20.15
N THR A 45 -0.57 1.11 -20.14
CA THR A 45 -1.37 1.26 -18.91
C THR A 45 -1.28 -0.04 -18.12
N TYR A 46 -0.76 0.04 -16.90
CA TYR A 46 -0.68 -1.09 -15.99
C TYR A 46 -1.69 -0.92 -14.86
N HIS A 47 -2.40 -1.99 -14.53
CA HIS A 47 -3.09 -2.11 -13.25
C HIS A 47 -2.08 -2.55 -12.20
N ASN A 48 -1.74 -1.65 -11.29
CA ASN A 48 -0.82 -1.92 -10.20
C ASN A 48 -1.58 -2.49 -9.01
N ILE A 49 -1.10 -3.61 -8.47
CA ILE A 49 -1.66 -4.29 -7.31
C ILE A 49 -0.52 -4.54 -6.33
N ALA A 50 -0.62 -4.00 -5.11
CA ALA A 50 0.23 -4.39 -4.00
C ALA A 50 -0.57 -5.35 -3.10
N VAL A 51 -0.04 -6.53 -2.82
CA VAL A 51 -0.72 -7.57 -2.03
C VAL A 51 0.25 -8.19 -1.03
N GLY A 52 -0.18 -8.36 0.21
CA GLY A 52 0.69 -8.89 1.24
C GLY A 52 0.23 -8.56 2.65
N ASP A 53 1.07 -8.92 3.61
CA ASP A 53 0.87 -8.56 5.01
C ASP A 53 1.58 -7.23 5.28
N PHE A 54 0.80 -6.22 5.61
CA PHE A 54 1.29 -4.87 5.85
C PHE A 54 1.59 -4.61 7.33
N ASN A 55 1.36 -5.56 8.23
CA ASN A 55 1.55 -5.39 9.67
C ASN A 55 0.91 -4.11 10.23
N ALA A 56 -0.13 -3.61 9.58
CA ALA A 56 -0.79 -2.35 9.88
C ALA A 56 -2.25 -2.59 10.27
N LYS A 57 -2.73 -1.85 11.27
CA LYS A 57 -4.14 -1.82 11.65
C LYS A 57 -4.74 -0.54 11.11
N VAL A 58 -5.38 -0.60 9.95
CA VAL A 58 -6.13 0.55 9.43
C VAL A 58 -7.35 0.76 10.32
N GLY A 59 -7.40 1.92 10.99
CA GLY A 59 -8.54 2.28 11.83
C GLY A 59 -9.82 2.38 11.03
N SER A 60 -10.94 2.16 11.70
CA SER A 60 -12.25 2.36 11.10
C SER A 60 -12.50 3.84 10.85
N GLY A 61 -12.80 4.18 9.61
CA GLY A 61 -13.47 5.44 9.28
C GLY A 61 -14.77 5.61 10.07
N THR A 62 -15.35 6.81 9.99
CA THR A 62 -16.57 7.21 10.67
C THR A 62 -17.69 6.17 10.58
N ALA A 63 -18.43 6.04 11.68
CA ALA A 63 -19.49 5.09 12.10
C ALA A 63 -20.40 4.35 11.08
N ASP A 64 -20.33 4.63 9.78
CA ASP A 64 -21.31 4.20 8.79
C ASP A 64 -20.79 3.09 7.82
N GLU A 65 -19.55 2.63 7.99
CA GLU A 65 -18.98 1.53 7.18
C GLU A 65 -18.91 0.22 7.97
N GLU A 66 -19.25 -0.90 7.33
CA GLU A 66 -19.16 -2.24 7.92
C GLU A 66 -17.70 -2.74 7.78
N PHE A 67 -16.97 -2.85 8.89
CA PHE A 67 -15.55 -3.26 8.89
C PHE A 67 -15.23 -4.39 9.88
N ILE A 68 -14.12 -5.10 9.61
CA ILE A 68 -13.54 -6.12 10.47
C ILE A 68 -12.43 -5.49 11.31
N GLY A 69 -12.62 -5.38 12.64
CA GLY A 69 -11.54 -5.09 13.61
C GLY A 69 -11.83 -3.92 14.58
N HIS A 70 -12.22 -4.24 15.82
CA HIS A 70 -12.52 -3.27 16.88
C HIS A 70 -11.28 -2.73 17.65
N MET A 71 -10.06 -3.03 17.18
CA MET A 71 -8.80 -2.87 17.96
C MET A 71 -7.72 -2.02 17.28
N ALA A 72 -8.11 -0.94 16.59
CA ALA A 72 -7.16 -0.02 15.96
C ALA A 72 -6.39 0.91 16.93
N VAL A 73 -6.59 0.78 18.25
CA VAL A 73 -6.19 1.80 19.24
C VAL A 73 -4.69 1.78 19.60
N GLU A 74 -3.93 0.72 19.30
CA GLU A 74 -2.51 0.61 19.69
C GLU A 74 -1.49 0.76 18.55
N TYR A 75 -1.90 0.77 17.27
CA TYR A 75 -0.98 0.83 16.10
C TYR A 75 -1.50 1.78 15.02
N VAL A 76 -1.89 2.98 15.47
CA VAL A 76 -2.54 4.00 14.65
C VAL A 76 -1.60 4.53 13.56
N MET A 77 -0.30 4.67 13.86
CA MET A 77 0.65 5.32 12.95
C MET A 77 0.89 4.52 11.67
N GLU A 78 1.06 3.19 11.76
CA GLU A 78 1.26 2.31 10.61
C GLU A 78 -0.01 2.23 9.76
N GLY A 79 -1.18 2.21 10.41
CA GLY A 79 -2.48 2.27 9.75
C GLY A 79 -2.70 3.57 8.97
N GLU A 80 -2.40 4.73 9.57
CA GLU A 80 -2.50 6.05 8.94
C GLU A 80 -1.52 6.22 7.77
N LYS A 81 -0.29 5.70 7.92
CA LYS A 81 0.71 5.69 6.84
C LYS A 81 0.24 4.84 5.66
N LEU A 82 -0.30 3.63 5.91
CA LEU A 82 -0.87 2.78 4.86
C LEU A 82 -2.09 3.44 4.20
N TYR A 83 -2.99 4.03 4.98
CA TYR A 83 -4.15 4.76 4.47
C TYR A 83 -3.73 5.92 3.56
N SER A 84 -2.77 6.73 4.01
CA SER A 84 -2.22 7.85 3.24
C SER A 84 -1.56 7.37 1.94
N PHE A 85 -0.79 6.28 2.00
CA PHE A 85 -0.21 5.64 0.82
C PHE A 85 -1.29 5.22 -0.18
N CYS A 86 -2.35 4.53 0.26
CA CYS A 86 -3.45 4.12 -0.61
C CYS A 86 -4.20 5.31 -1.24
N GLY A 87 -4.40 6.41 -0.50
CA GLY A 87 -5.06 7.61 -1.02
C GLY A 87 -4.29 8.31 -2.14
N LEU A 88 -2.95 8.27 -2.11
CA LEU A 88 -2.10 8.82 -3.18
C LEU A 88 -2.31 8.10 -4.52
N PHE A 89 -2.61 6.80 -4.51
CA PHE A 89 -2.85 5.99 -5.72
C PHE A 89 -4.28 6.10 -6.28
N GLN A 90 -5.22 6.75 -5.60
CA GLN A 90 -6.60 6.94 -6.08
C GLN A 90 -6.80 8.20 -6.93
N SER A 91 -5.77 9.04 -7.10
CA SER A 91 -5.85 10.34 -7.78
C SER A 91 -5.37 10.37 -9.24
N VAL A 92 -5.23 9.19 -9.89
CA VAL A 92 -4.75 9.07 -11.28
C VAL A 92 -5.74 8.33 -12.16
#